data_AF-Q5BWF9-F1
#
_entry.id   AF-Q5BWF9-F1
#
_cell.length_a   1.000
_cell.length_b   1.000
_cell.length_c   1.000
_cell.angle_alpha   90.00
_cell.angle_beta   90.00
_cell.angle_gamma   90.00
#
_symmetry.space_group_name_H-M   'P 1'
#
loop_
_entity.id
_entity.type
_entity.pdbx_description
1 polymer ?
#
loop_
_entity_poly.entity_id
_entity_poly.type
_entity_poly.pdbx_seq_one_letter_code
_entity_poly.pdbx_strand_id
1 'polypeptide(L)'
;SALGSLCAVYRATPTSTPNGDVSTPPNNSDSPRLALIDEHWQDLVNRVSYNLPRLSWVPIHDATHFFSGIGRGLICSVGAGGGGVELDPRPSRQAFPMRVAQICSVSLECLTKLMDGNVPIEGSDTLSDPRVWLDYLAALFRTFNCLLRRLGNPSSNQWDARERSTIDRTTSEMVLSAHNCLAECLQLVREVIWPVVTRVLTHYASRMRPMEHVCRLIRFIVRCFSVHLRDLLPELA
;
A
#
# COMPACT_ATOMS: atom_id res chain seq x y z
N SER A 1 1.95 4.69 -24.22
CA SER A 1 0.87 4.41 -23.25
C SER A 1 1.40 4.52 -21.82
N ALA A 2 0.60 4.97 -20.85
CA ALA A 2 1.02 5.12 -19.45
C ALA A 2 1.54 3.81 -18.84
N LEU A 3 0.96 2.67 -19.21
CA LEU A 3 1.44 1.32 -18.87
C LEU A 3 2.92 1.10 -19.23
N GLY A 4 3.36 1.62 -20.39
CA GLY A 4 4.76 1.54 -20.82
C GLY A 4 5.71 2.45 -20.02
N SER A 5 5.20 3.57 -19.50
CA SER A 5 5.96 4.46 -18.61
C SER A 5 6.16 3.81 -17.24
N LEU A 6 5.11 3.19 -16.69
CA LEU A 6 5.21 2.38 -15.47
C LEU A 6 6.18 1.19 -15.66
N CYS A 7 6.02 0.41 -16.73
CA CYS A 7 6.93 -0.71 -17.04
C CYS A 7 8.41 -0.28 -17.24
N ALA A 8 8.68 0.97 -17.64
CA ALA A 8 10.05 1.50 -17.73
C ALA A 8 10.67 1.73 -16.35
N VAL A 9 9.89 2.19 -15.37
CA VAL A 9 10.33 2.34 -13.96
C VAL A 9 10.54 0.98 -13.28
N TYR A 10 9.75 -0.04 -13.64
CA TYR A 10 9.83 -1.37 -13.03
C TYR A 10 10.91 -2.31 -13.61
N ARG A 11 11.68 -1.90 -14.62
CA ARG A 11 12.85 -2.68 -15.15
C ARG A 11 14.20 -2.17 -14.64
N ALA A 12 14.32 -1.96 -13.34
CA ALA A 12 15.62 -2.03 -12.68
C ALA A 12 15.97 -3.50 -12.41
N THR A 13 16.52 -4.19 -13.41
CA THR A 13 17.06 -5.55 -13.24
C THR A 13 18.22 -5.53 -12.25
N PRO A 14 18.30 -6.44 -11.26
CA PRO A 14 19.58 -6.74 -10.65
C PRO A 14 20.46 -7.38 -11.74
N THR A 15 21.50 -6.66 -12.15
CA THR A 15 22.52 -7.18 -13.05
C THR A 15 23.18 -8.39 -12.39
N SER A 16 23.17 -9.52 -13.10
CA SER A 16 23.95 -10.70 -12.75
C SER A 16 25.45 -10.37 -12.72
N THR A 17 26.13 -10.79 -11.66
CA THR A 17 27.57 -11.07 -11.69
C THR A 17 27.87 -12.33 -10.87
N PRO A 18 28.95 -13.07 -11.20
CA PRO A 18 29.00 -14.51 -10.98
C PRO A 18 29.94 -14.95 -9.86
N ASN A 19 30.05 -16.27 -9.74
CA ASN A 19 30.92 -17.09 -8.90
C ASN A 19 30.27 -17.50 -7.57
N GLY A 20 30.27 -18.80 -7.32
CA GLY A 20 29.66 -19.39 -6.13
C GLY A 20 30.67 -19.53 -4.99
N ASP A 21 30.15 -19.89 -3.83
CA ASP A 21 30.66 -21.06 -3.14
C ASP A 21 29.54 -21.74 -2.32
N VAL A 22 29.65 -23.06 -2.15
CA VAL A 22 28.68 -23.87 -1.41
C VAL A 22 29.06 -23.89 0.06
N SER A 23 28.18 -23.44 0.97
CA SER A 23 28.29 -23.76 2.41
C SER A 23 26.96 -23.56 3.17
N THR A 24 26.40 -24.70 3.60
CA THR A 24 25.53 -24.98 4.78
C THR A 24 24.58 -23.90 5.37
N PRO A 25 23.29 -24.22 5.61
CA PRO A 25 22.36 -23.34 6.31
C PRO A 25 22.49 -23.43 7.84
N PRO A 26 22.36 -22.30 8.58
CA PRO A 26 22.06 -22.34 10.00
C PRO A 26 20.56 -22.61 10.20
N ASN A 27 20.28 -23.62 11.03
CA ASN A 27 18.94 -24.04 11.44
C ASN A 27 18.22 -22.92 12.21
N ASN A 28 17.03 -22.49 11.77
CA ASN A 28 16.10 -21.68 12.57
C ASN A 28 14.66 -21.87 12.08
N SER A 29 13.82 -22.53 12.89
CA SER A 29 12.51 -23.05 12.52
C SER A 29 11.34 -22.05 12.62
N ASP A 30 11.59 -20.80 13.01
CA ASP A 30 10.56 -19.89 13.52
C ASP A 30 10.55 -18.49 12.86
N SER A 31 10.03 -18.37 11.63
CA SER A 31 9.43 -17.11 11.09
C SER A 31 8.60 -17.21 9.76
N PRO A 32 7.93 -18.31 9.40
CA PRO A 32 7.37 -18.51 8.05
C PRO A 32 6.08 -17.74 7.72
N ARG A 33 5.77 -16.60 8.35
CA ARG A 33 4.47 -15.89 8.16
C ARG A 33 4.54 -14.43 7.71
N LEU A 34 5.65 -13.72 7.95
CA LEU A 34 5.84 -12.33 7.48
C LEU A 34 6.82 -12.24 6.31
N ALA A 35 7.90 -13.03 6.33
CA ALA A 35 8.80 -13.22 5.19
C ALA A 35 8.04 -13.61 3.91
N LEU A 36 6.95 -14.39 4.02
CA LEU A 36 6.12 -14.78 2.88
C LEU A 36 5.62 -13.60 2.03
N ILE A 37 5.23 -12.46 2.65
CA ILE A 37 4.74 -11.30 1.87
C ILE A 37 5.91 -10.62 1.17
N ASP A 38 7.09 -10.60 1.78
CA ASP A 38 8.28 -10.00 1.20
C ASP A 38 8.85 -10.83 0.05
N GLU A 39 8.98 -12.14 0.26
CA GLU A 39 9.47 -13.13 -0.71
C GLU A 39 8.53 -13.29 -1.91
N HIS A 40 7.22 -13.44 -1.65
CA HIS A 40 6.22 -13.69 -2.69
C HIS A 40 5.56 -12.40 -3.19
N TRP A 41 6.13 -11.22 -2.89
CA TRP A 41 5.53 -9.94 -3.29
C TRP A 41 5.32 -9.84 -4.81
N GLN A 42 6.31 -10.27 -5.60
CA GLN A 42 6.22 -10.25 -7.06
C GLN A 42 5.13 -11.20 -7.58
N ASP A 43 5.02 -12.40 -7.01
CA ASP A 43 3.96 -13.35 -7.35
C ASP A 43 2.57 -12.84 -6.94
N LEU A 44 2.46 -12.15 -5.81
CA LEU A 44 1.23 -11.51 -5.36
C LEU A 44 0.83 -10.38 -6.33
N VAL A 45 1.75 -9.48 -6.69
CA VAL A 45 1.49 -8.40 -7.66
C VAL A 45 1.13 -8.97 -9.03
N ASN A 46 1.85 -9.98 -9.52
CA ASN A 46 1.50 -10.67 -10.76
C ASN A 46 0.09 -11.27 -10.67
N ARG A 47 -0.25 -11.97 -9.57
CA ARG A 47 -1.59 -12.54 -9.38
C ARG A 47 -2.66 -11.45 -9.36
N VAL A 48 -2.43 -10.33 -8.69
CA VAL A 48 -3.34 -9.18 -8.63
C VAL A 48 -3.50 -8.57 -10.03
N SER A 49 -2.43 -8.14 -10.67
CA SER A 49 -2.44 -7.50 -12.00
C SER A 49 -3.04 -8.37 -13.11
N TYR A 50 -2.74 -9.68 -13.12
CA TYR A 50 -3.24 -10.59 -14.17
C TYR A 50 -4.56 -11.29 -13.83
N ASN A 51 -4.96 -11.42 -12.56
CA ASN A 51 -6.21 -12.07 -12.16
C ASN A 51 -7.27 -11.11 -11.59
N LEU A 52 -7.06 -9.79 -11.49
CA LEU A 52 -8.17 -8.87 -11.18
C LEU A 52 -9.35 -8.99 -12.16
N PRO A 53 -9.14 -9.16 -13.48
CA PRO A 53 -10.21 -9.50 -14.43
C PRO A 53 -10.86 -10.89 -14.23
N ARG A 54 -10.32 -11.72 -13.30
CA ARG A 54 -10.91 -12.99 -12.85
C ARG A 54 -11.54 -12.88 -11.45
N LEU A 55 -11.09 -11.93 -10.62
CA LEU A 55 -11.79 -11.54 -9.39
C LEU A 55 -13.16 -10.88 -9.69
N SER A 56 -13.46 -10.55 -10.96
CA SER A 56 -14.82 -10.17 -11.39
C SER A 56 -15.88 -11.25 -11.21
N TRP A 57 -15.46 -12.51 -11.08
CA TRP A 57 -16.33 -13.67 -10.82
C TRP A 57 -16.44 -13.97 -9.33
N VAL A 58 -15.70 -13.25 -8.49
CA VAL A 58 -15.67 -13.38 -7.04
C VAL A 58 -16.56 -12.27 -6.47
N PRO A 59 -17.45 -12.55 -5.50
CA PRO A 59 -18.26 -11.52 -4.85
C PRO A 59 -17.40 -10.38 -4.27
N ILE A 60 -17.89 -9.14 -4.35
CA ILE A 60 -17.15 -7.95 -3.89
C ILE A 60 -16.74 -8.06 -2.41
N HIS A 61 -17.53 -8.73 -1.58
CA HIS A 61 -17.17 -8.95 -0.18
C HIS A 61 -15.89 -9.79 -0.04
N ASP A 62 -15.72 -10.86 -0.81
CA ASP A 62 -14.52 -11.69 -0.79
C ASP A 62 -13.30 -10.93 -1.33
N ALA A 63 -13.47 -10.17 -2.43
CA ALA A 63 -12.41 -9.35 -2.99
C ALA A 63 -11.96 -8.22 -2.02
N THR A 64 -12.90 -7.53 -1.36
CA THR A 64 -12.57 -6.52 -0.33
C THR A 64 -11.97 -7.15 0.93
N HIS A 65 -12.34 -8.39 1.29
CA HIS A 65 -11.68 -9.17 2.33
C HIS A 65 -10.22 -9.54 1.97
N PHE A 66 -9.96 -9.90 0.71
CA PHE A 66 -8.62 -10.15 0.17
C PHE A 66 -7.74 -8.90 0.21
N PHE A 67 -8.21 -7.75 -0.31
CA PHE A 67 -7.49 -6.47 -0.21
C PHE A 67 -7.25 -6.05 1.24
N SER A 68 -8.23 -6.27 2.13
CA SER A 68 -8.05 -6.06 3.57
C SER A 68 -7.00 -7.02 4.19
N GLY A 69 -6.84 -8.21 3.64
CA GLY A 69 -5.80 -9.17 4.04
C GLY A 69 -4.40 -8.66 3.69
N ILE A 70 -4.20 -8.25 2.44
CA ILE A 70 -2.94 -7.65 1.97
C ILE A 70 -2.60 -6.42 2.80
N GLY A 71 -3.57 -5.52 2.99
CA GLY A 71 -3.38 -4.28 3.74
C GLY A 71 -2.97 -4.51 5.20
N ARG A 72 -3.58 -5.51 5.88
CA ARG A 72 -3.13 -5.94 7.22
C ARG A 72 -1.70 -6.48 7.19
N GLY A 73 -1.34 -7.30 6.20
CA GLY A 73 0.00 -7.86 6.06
C GLY A 73 1.08 -6.79 5.92
N LEU A 74 0.88 -5.83 5.01
CA LEU A 74 1.75 -4.67 4.81
C LEU A 74 1.89 -3.81 6.08
N ILE A 75 0.80 -3.61 6.83
CA ILE A 75 0.83 -2.82 8.08
C ILE A 75 1.52 -3.56 9.23
N CYS A 76 1.48 -4.89 9.25
CA CYS A 76 2.25 -5.68 10.22
C CYS A 76 3.75 -5.60 9.95
N SER A 77 4.20 -5.55 8.69
CA SER A 77 5.64 -5.56 8.36
C SER A 77 6.38 -4.25 8.67
N VAL A 78 5.68 -3.10 8.75
CA VAL A 78 6.30 -1.78 9.02
C VAL A 78 6.37 -1.39 10.50
N GLY A 79 5.71 -2.14 11.39
CA GLY A 79 5.70 -1.89 12.83
C GLY A 79 6.83 -2.62 13.57
N ALA A 80 7.45 -1.97 14.55
CA ALA A 80 8.37 -2.64 15.48
C ALA A 80 7.59 -3.48 16.52
N GLY A 81 8.13 -4.65 16.90
CA GLY A 81 7.73 -5.36 18.14
C GLY A 81 6.38 -6.10 18.12
N GLY A 82 5.94 -6.64 16.98
CA GLY A 82 4.67 -7.37 16.86
C GLY A 82 4.77 -8.90 17.01
N GLY A 83 5.02 -9.43 18.21
CA GLY A 83 4.82 -10.87 18.50
C GLY A 83 6.03 -11.68 18.97
N GLY A 84 6.98 -11.08 19.68
CA GLY A 84 8.07 -11.81 20.38
C GLY A 84 9.29 -12.16 19.53
N VAL A 85 9.30 -11.80 18.24
CA VAL A 85 10.50 -11.85 17.38
C VAL A 85 10.87 -10.41 17.00
N GLU A 86 12.13 -10.03 17.24
CA GLU A 86 12.65 -8.70 16.95
C GLU A 86 13.07 -8.60 15.48
N LEU A 87 12.07 -8.44 14.59
CA LEU A 87 12.31 -8.23 13.16
C LEU A 87 12.60 -6.74 12.88
N ASP A 88 13.65 -6.46 12.10
CA ASP A 88 13.97 -5.12 11.62
C ASP A 88 12.90 -4.61 10.64
N PRO A 89 12.14 -3.54 10.95
CA PRO A 89 11.11 -3.02 10.07
C PRO A 89 11.65 -2.14 8.92
N ARG A 90 12.95 -1.81 8.89
CA ARG A 90 13.53 -0.86 7.92
C ARG A 90 13.36 -1.31 6.45
N PRO A 91 13.62 -2.57 6.05
CA PRO A 91 13.41 -3.02 4.68
C PRO A 91 11.93 -2.94 4.26
N SER A 92 11.03 -3.38 5.15
CA SER A 92 9.58 -3.30 4.96
C SER A 92 9.11 -1.86 4.77
N ARG A 93 9.59 -0.92 5.58
CA ARG A 93 9.30 0.52 5.49
C ARG A 93 9.79 1.13 4.18
N GLN A 94 10.96 0.74 3.69
CA GLN A 94 11.49 1.18 2.40
C GLN A 94 10.67 0.62 1.23
N ALA A 95 10.20 -0.62 1.31
CA ALA A 95 9.37 -1.21 0.26
C ALA A 95 7.90 -0.73 0.29
N PHE A 96 7.36 -0.39 1.46
CA PHE A 96 5.93 -0.16 1.68
C PHE A 96 5.29 0.85 0.71
N PRO A 97 5.86 2.04 0.43
CA PRO A 97 5.27 2.99 -0.53
C PRO A 97 5.14 2.39 -1.93
N MET A 98 6.20 1.75 -2.44
CA MET A 98 6.18 1.06 -3.74
C MET A 98 5.12 -0.04 -3.78
N ARG A 99 4.98 -0.80 -2.70
CA ARG A 99 3.97 -1.87 -2.59
C ARG A 99 2.54 -1.36 -2.58
N VAL A 100 2.28 -0.25 -1.88
CA VAL A 100 0.98 0.44 -1.92
C VAL A 100 0.69 0.96 -3.34
N ALA A 101 1.69 1.49 -4.05
CA ALA A 101 1.53 1.94 -5.43
C ALA A 101 1.13 0.78 -6.36
N GLN A 102 1.84 -0.34 -6.27
CA GLN A 102 1.60 -1.53 -7.08
C GLN A 102 0.21 -2.14 -6.83
N ILE A 103 -0.21 -2.28 -5.57
CA ILE A 103 -1.52 -2.90 -5.25
C ILE A 103 -2.70 -1.98 -5.60
N CYS A 104 -2.53 -0.66 -5.56
CA CYS A 104 -3.54 0.30 -6.00
C CYS A 104 -3.63 0.45 -7.53
N SER A 105 -2.53 0.18 -8.25
CA SER A 105 -2.37 0.53 -9.67
C SER A 105 -3.51 0.06 -10.58
N VAL A 106 -3.94 -1.19 -10.45
CA VAL A 106 -4.98 -1.78 -11.30
C VAL A 106 -6.33 -1.09 -11.09
N SER A 107 -6.74 -0.84 -9.85
CA SER A 107 -7.99 -0.14 -9.54
C SER A 107 -7.98 1.30 -10.06
N LEU A 108 -6.84 1.98 -9.97
CA LEU A 108 -6.66 3.34 -10.51
C LEU A 108 -6.69 3.36 -12.04
N GLU A 109 -6.08 2.38 -12.71
CA GLU A 109 -6.12 2.23 -14.17
C GLU A 109 -7.52 1.88 -14.67
N CYS A 110 -8.24 1.00 -13.98
CA CYS A 110 -9.63 0.67 -14.29
C CYS A 110 -10.55 1.89 -14.15
N LEU A 111 -10.46 2.65 -13.05
CA LEU A 111 -11.20 3.91 -12.90
C LEU A 111 -10.87 4.91 -14.02
N THR A 112 -9.59 5.04 -14.36
CA THR A 112 -9.13 5.91 -15.46
C THR A 112 -9.77 5.49 -16.79
N LYS A 113 -9.75 4.19 -17.14
CA LYS A 113 -10.36 3.65 -18.36
C LYS A 113 -11.87 3.83 -18.41
N LEU A 114 -12.58 3.65 -17.29
CA LEU A 114 -14.03 3.87 -17.23
C LEU A 114 -14.39 5.33 -17.53
N MET A 115 -13.63 6.28 -16.96
CA MET A 115 -13.82 7.71 -17.19
C MET A 115 -13.41 8.15 -18.61
N ASP A 116 -12.26 7.68 -19.10
CA ASP A 116 -11.75 7.99 -20.46
C ASP A 116 -12.69 7.45 -21.55
N GLY A 117 -13.25 6.25 -21.33
CA GLY A 117 -14.20 5.61 -22.24
C GLY A 117 -15.66 6.06 -22.09
N ASN A 118 -15.99 6.91 -21.11
CA ASN A 118 -17.37 7.22 -20.70
C ASN A 118 -18.26 5.97 -20.56
N VAL A 119 -17.71 4.90 -19.97
CA VAL A 119 -18.37 3.59 -19.94
C VAL A 119 -19.67 3.65 -19.12
N PRO A 120 -20.81 3.19 -19.67
CA PRO A 120 -22.07 3.18 -18.93
C PRO A 120 -21.99 2.22 -17.72
N ILE A 121 -22.62 2.62 -16.62
CA ILE A 121 -22.70 1.80 -15.41
C ILE A 121 -23.78 0.73 -15.62
N GLU A 122 -23.36 -0.40 -16.18
CA GLU A 122 -24.22 -1.55 -16.48
C GLU A 122 -24.33 -2.47 -15.27
N GLY A 123 -25.38 -2.26 -14.48
CA GLY A 123 -25.69 -3.07 -13.29
C GLY A 123 -25.05 -2.56 -12.00
N SER A 124 -25.24 -3.32 -10.93
CA SER A 124 -24.46 -3.17 -9.70
C SER A 124 -23.35 -4.20 -9.71
N ASP A 125 -22.19 -3.85 -9.14
CA ASP A 125 -21.16 -4.80 -8.74
C ASP A 125 -20.42 -5.47 -9.91
N THR A 126 -20.55 -4.90 -11.11
CA THR A 126 -19.87 -5.29 -12.35
C THR A 126 -18.56 -4.51 -12.54
N LEU A 127 -17.68 -4.95 -13.45
CA LEU A 127 -16.41 -4.24 -13.72
C LEU A 127 -16.58 -2.84 -14.33
N SER A 128 -17.75 -2.55 -14.92
CA SER A 128 -18.15 -1.23 -15.40
C SER A 128 -18.64 -0.28 -14.29
N ASP A 129 -18.90 -0.81 -13.08
CA ASP A 129 -19.29 -0.01 -11.93
C ASP A 129 -18.06 0.55 -11.20
N PRO A 130 -17.83 1.87 -11.18
CA PRO A 130 -16.66 2.47 -10.53
C PRO A 130 -16.60 2.18 -9.02
N ARG A 131 -17.72 1.82 -8.38
CA ARG A 131 -17.77 1.49 -6.95
C ARG A 131 -16.89 0.29 -6.58
N VAL A 132 -16.78 -0.70 -7.46
CA VAL A 132 -15.95 -1.91 -7.22
C VAL A 132 -14.50 -1.52 -6.95
N TRP A 133 -13.94 -0.70 -7.85
CA TRP A 133 -12.57 -0.23 -7.76
C TRP A 133 -12.35 0.73 -6.58
N LEU A 134 -13.34 1.58 -6.28
CA LEU A 134 -13.31 2.47 -5.11
C LEU A 134 -13.34 1.71 -3.79
N ASP A 135 -14.13 0.63 -3.68
CA ASP A 135 -14.21 -0.18 -2.46
C ASP A 135 -12.94 -1.05 -2.26
N TYR A 136 -12.27 -1.48 -3.32
CA TYR A 136 -10.96 -2.14 -3.22
C TYR A 136 -9.89 -1.19 -2.65
N LEU A 137 -9.84 0.05 -3.16
CA LEU A 137 -8.98 1.10 -2.60
C LEU A 137 -9.38 1.43 -1.15
N ALA A 138 -10.68 1.55 -0.87
CA ALA A 138 -11.18 1.86 0.47
C ALA A 138 -10.85 0.74 1.48
N ALA A 139 -10.88 -0.53 1.07
CA ALA A 139 -10.48 -1.66 1.90
C ALA A 139 -8.99 -1.58 2.31
N LEU A 140 -8.10 -1.22 1.38
CA LEU A 140 -6.68 -0.98 1.67
C LEU A 140 -6.50 0.18 2.66
N PHE A 141 -6.99 1.38 2.33
CA PHE A 141 -6.83 2.56 3.20
C PHE A 141 -7.53 2.41 4.56
N ARG A 142 -8.63 1.65 4.66
CA ARG A 142 -9.24 1.29 5.94
C ARG A 142 -8.27 0.54 6.86
N THR A 143 -7.42 -0.34 6.31
CA THR A 143 -6.38 -1.02 7.11
C THR A 143 -5.18 -0.12 7.43
N PHE A 144 -4.84 0.81 6.53
CA PHE A 144 -3.73 1.76 6.71
C PHE A 144 -4.03 2.86 7.75
N ASN A 145 -5.25 2.94 8.28
CA ASN A 145 -5.66 3.87 9.34
C ASN A 145 -4.78 3.82 10.62
N CYS A 146 -4.01 2.75 10.85
CA CYS A 146 -3.04 2.69 11.95
C CYS A 146 -1.57 2.88 11.53
N LEU A 147 -1.29 3.28 10.29
CA LEU A 147 0.06 3.50 9.75
C LEU A 147 0.86 4.47 10.62
N LEU A 148 0.33 5.67 10.91
CA LEU A 148 0.99 6.65 11.78
C LEU A 148 1.32 6.10 13.18
N ARG A 149 0.45 5.26 13.75
CA ARG A 149 0.69 4.60 15.05
C ARG A 149 1.74 3.47 14.96
N ARG A 150 1.86 2.81 13.81
CA ARG A 150 2.86 1.75 13.58
C ARG A 150 4.25 2.30 13.25
N LEU A 151 4.31 3.45 12.59
CA LEU A 151 5.55 4.19 12.33
C LEU A 151 6.03 4.93 13.59
N GLY A 152 5.11 5.56 14.32
CA GLY A 152 5.40 6.29 15.55
C GLY A 152 5.16 5.48 16.82
N ASN A 153 6.13 4.64 17.21
CA ASN A 153 6.64 4.58 18.58
C ASN A 153 7.88 3.65 18.72
N PRO A 154 9.09 4.16 19.06
CA PRO A 154 10.21 3.33 19.51
C PRO A 154 10.25 3.09 21.04
N SER A 155 9.41 3.76 21.85
CA SER A 155 9.43 3.62 23.32
C SER A 155 8.38 2.65 23.86
N SER A 156 8.82 1.42 24.15
CA SER A 156 8.14 0.49 25.05
C SER A 156 9.13 -0.39 25.83
N ASN A 157 9.81 0.24 26.79
CA ASN A 157 10.42 -0.36 27.99
C ASN A 157 11.48 -1.47 27.82
N GLN A 158 12.73 -1.04 27.57
CA GLN A 158 14.02 -1.54 28.11
C GLN A 158 15.16 -0.65 27.53
N TRP A 159 16.43 -0.65 27.97
CA TRP A 159 17.16 -1.39 29.01
C TRP A 159 18.29 -0.50 29.62
N ASP A 160 19.35 -1.10 30.20
CA ASP A 160 20.34 -0.48 31.09
C ASP A 160 21.34 0.54 30.50
N ALA A 161 21.94 1.32 31.40
CA ALA A 161 22.71 2.53 31.13
C ALA A 161 24.11 2.37 30.46
N ARG A 162 24.39 1.26 29.76
CA ARG A 162 25.74 0.95 29.22
C ARG A 162 25.93 1.12 27.71
N GLU A 163 24.87 1.30 26.90
CA GLU A 163 24.93 1.28 25.42
C GLU A 163 24.54 2.59 24.70
N ARG A 164 24.57 3.72 25.42
CA ARG A 164 23.97 5.00 24.99
C ARG A 164 24.33 5.45 23.56
N SER A 165 25.60 5.36 23.14
CA SER A 165 26.05 5.84 21.83
C SER A 165 25.59 4.98 20.63
N THR A 166 25.44 3.67 20.82
CA THR A 166 24.97 2.77 19.74
C THR A 166 23.45 2.87 19.60
N ILE A 167 22.74 2.96 20.72
CA ILE A 167 21.28 3.11 20.80
C ILE A 167 20.82 4.44 20.18
N ASP A 168 21.53 5.54 20.41
CA ASP A 168 21.17 6.84 19.81
C ASP A 168 21.20 6.79 18.27
N ARG A 169 22.18 6.09 17.68
CA ARG A 169 22.29 5.94 16.20
C ARG A 169 21.21 5.03 15.63
N THR A 170 20.97 3.85 16.20
CA THR A 170 19.94 2.93 15.71
C THR A 170 18.53 3.50 15.88
N THR A 171 18.28 4.21 16.98
CA THR A 171 17.03 4.95 17.18
C THR A 171 16.84 6.04 16.12
N SER A 172 17.89 6.80 15.80
CA SER A 172 17.87 7.79 14.72
C SER A 172 17.57 7.18 13.35
N GLU A 173 18.21 6.06 12.99
CA GLU A 173 17.95 5.32 11.75
C GLU A 173 16.51 4.76 11.67
N MET A 174 15.97 4.26 12.79
CA MET A 174 14.58 3.80 12.88
C MET A 174 13.58 4.94 12.69
N VAL A 175 13.83 6.10 13.29
CA VAL A 175 12.99 7.30 13.15
C VAL A 175 13.07 7.84 11.72
N LEU A 176 14.27 7.90 11.11
CA LEU A 176 14.46 8.31 9.73
C LEU A 176 13.74 7.38 8.74
N SER A 177 13.86 6.06 8.93
CA SER A 177 13.16 5.06 8.12
C SER A 177 11.63 5.20 8.23
N ALA A 178 11.10 5.46 9.44
CA ALA A 178 9.68 5.72 9.64
C ALA A 178 9.21 7.03 8.97
N HIS A 179 10.00 8.09 9.07
CA HIS A 179 9.73 9.38 8.44
C HIS A 179 9.74 9.28 6.90
N ASN A 180 10.74 8.63 6.32
CA ASN A 180 10.85 8.45 4.88
C ASN A 180 9.69 7.60 4.33
N CYS A 181 9.35 6.49 4.99
CA CYS A 181 8.17 5.69 4.66
C CYS A 181 6.87 6.53 4.65
N LEU A 182 6.69 7.43 5.62
CA LEU A 182 5.54 8.32 5.66
C LEU A 182 5.58 9.34 4.51
N ALA A 183 6.71 9.99 4.28
CA ALA A 183 6.90 11.00 3.24
C ALA A 183 6.64 10.44 1.83
N GLU A 184 7.18 9.26 1.52
CA GLU A 184 6.96 8.60 0.23
C GLU A 184 5.52 8.11 0.07
N CYS A 185 4.85 7.68 1.15
CA CYS A 185 3.41 7.38 1.10
C CYS A 185 2.55 8.62 0.84
N LEU A 186 2.91 9.76 1.43
CA LEU A 186 2.24 11.05 1.19
C LEU A 186 2.42 11.48 -0.27
N GLN A 187 3.63 11.37 -0.81
CA GLN A 187 3.92 11.64 -2.21
C GLN A 187 3.14 10.71 -3.14
N LEU A 188 3.08 9.41 -2.84
CA LEU A 188 2.26 8.46 -3.59
C LEU A 188 0.78 8.87 -3.62
N VAL A 189 0.21 9.22 -2.46
CA VAL A 189 -1.18 9.66 -2.38
C VAL A 189 -1.39 10.92 -3.22
N ARG A 190 -0.51 11.91 -3.08
CA ARG A 190 -0.58 13.20 -3.79
C ARG A 190 -0.44 13.07 -5.30
N GLU A 191 0.58 12.37 -5.77
CA GLU A 191 0.99 12.39 -7.19
C GLU A 191 0.30 11.30 -8.03
N VAL A 192 -0.20 10.23 -7.42
CA VAL A 192 -0.74 9.06 -8.15
C VAL A 192 -2.21 8.80 -7.84
N ILE A 193 -2.60 8.85 -6.56
CA ILE A 193 -3.95 8.43 -6.14
C ILE A 193 -4.94 9.61 -6.24
N TRP A 194 -4.53 10.78 -5.75
CA TRP A 194 -5.35 11.98 -5.70
C TRP A 194 -5.85 12.46 -7.07
N PRO A 195 -5.03 12.50 -8.14
CA PRO A 195 -5.52 12.96 -9.45
C PRO A 195 -6.65 12.08 -9.99
N VAL A 196 -6.60 10.76 -9.74
CA VAL A 196 -7.66 9.83 -10.12
C VAL A 196 -8.91 10.03 -9.25
N VAL A 197 -8.75 10.25 -7.95
CA VAL A 197 -9.85 10.54 -7.02
C VAL A 197 -10.59 11.84 -7.39
N THR A 198 -9.86 12.91 -7.69
CA THR A 198 -10.43 14.20 -8.14
C THR A 198 -11.11 14.10 -9.51
N ARG A 199 -10.56 13.28 -10.43
CA ARG A 199 -11.24 12.93 -11.67
C ARG A 199 -12.54 12.15 -11.44
N VAL A 200 -12.58 11.22 -10.49
CA VAL A 200 -13.81 10.48 -10.13
C VAL A 200 -14.88 11.42 -9.55
N LEU A 201 -14.50 12.33 -8.65
CA LEU A 201 -15.39 13.33 -8.07
C LEU A 201 -16.04 14.22 -9.15
N THR A 202 -15.26 14.69 -10.12
CA THR A 202 -15.74 15.57 -11.19
C THR A 202 -16.56 14.82 -12.24
N HIS A 203 -16.09 13.66 -12.71
CA HIS A 203 -16.75 12.86 -13.74
C HIS A 203 -18.07 12.25 -13.28
N TYR A 204 -18.15 11.78 -12.03
CA TYR A 204 -19.36 11.15 -11.48
C TYR A 204 -20.16 12.07 -10.54
N ALA A 205 -19.93 13.39 -10.56
CA ALA A 205 -20.58 14.37 -9.66
C ALA A 205 -22.12 14.27 -9.62
N SER A 206 -22.76 13.94 -10.75
CA SER A 206 -24.22 13.77 -10.87
C SER A 206 -24.76 12.41 -10.41
N ARG A 207 -23.89 11.49 -9.94
CA ARG A 207 -24.24 10.12 -9.58
C ARG A 207 -23.97 9.88 -8.09
N MET A 208 -25.04 9.80 -7.30
CA MET A 208 -24.94 9.65 -5.83
C MET A 208 -24.09 8.45 -5.38
N ARG A 209 -24.27 7.26 -5.97
CA ARG A 209 -23.59 6.05 -5.47
C ARG A 209 -22.06 6.07 -5.66
N PRO A 210 -21.49 6.40 -6.83
CA PRO A 210 -20.05 6.64 -6.94
C PRO A 210 -19.54 7.72 -5.99
N MET A 211 -20.29 8.82 -5.83
CA MET A 211 -19.93 9.93 -4.92
C MET A 211 -19.84 9.49 -3.45
N GLU A 212 -20.76 8.67 -2.96
CA GLU A 212 -20.69 8.09 -1.61
C GLU A 212 -19.42 7.24 -1.39
N HIS A 213 -19.05 6.43 -2.39
CA HIS A 213 -17.90 5.52 -2.30
C HIS A 213 -16.56 6.25 -2.42
N VAL A 214 -16.44 7.28 -3.27
CA VAL A 214 -15.22 8.10 -3.34
C VAL A 214 -15.07 8.97 -2.08
N CYS A 215 -16.14 9.52 -1.53
CA CYS A 215 -16.11 10.20 -0.24
C CYS A 215 -15.72 9.27 0.92
N ARG A 216 -16.15 7.99 0.88
CA ARG A 216 -15.72 6.95 1.84
C ARG A 216 -14.22 6.65 1.70
N LEU A 217 -13.69 6.55 0.49
CA LEU A 217 -12.26 6.39 0.21
C LEU A 217 -11.45 7.58 0.74
N ILE A 218 -11.83 8.82 0.40
CA ILE A 218 -11.19 10.05 0.89
C ILE A 218 -11.17 10.07 2.43
N ARG A 219 -12.27 9.70 3.08
CA ARG A 219 -12.37 9.62 4.55
C ARG A 219 -11.38 8.62 5.17
N PHE A 220 -10.99 7.56 4.46
CA PHE A 220 -9.94 6.64 4.90
C PHE A 220 -8.54 7.18 4.60
N ILE A 221 -8.29 7.74 3.41
CA ILE A 221 -7.01 8.39 3.06
C ILE A 221 -6.68 9.50 4.07
N VAL A 222 -7.63 10.41 4.34
CA VAL A 222 -7.51 11.48 5.35
C VAL A 222 -7.20 10.92 6.74
N ARG A 223 -7.74 9.76 7.10
CA ARG A 223 -7.43 9.11 8.39
C ARG A 223 -6.03 8.50 8.46
N CYS A 224 -5.50 7.98 7.35
CA CYS A 224 -4.17 7.37 7.30
C CYS A 224 -3.04 8.39 7.50
N PHE A 225 -3.23 9.61 6.99
CA PHE A 225 -2.16 10.60 6.83
C PHE A 225 -2.44 11.94 7.58
N SER A 226 -3.70 12.19 7.94
CA SER A 226 -4.16 13.26 8.84
C SER A 226 -3.54 14.65 8.58
N VAL A 227 -2.76 15.18 9.53
CA VAL A 227 -2.22 16.55 9.52
C VAL A 227 -1.40 16.85 8.27
N HIS A 228 -0.78 15.82 7.67
CA HIS A 228 0.05 15.93 6.47
C HIS A 228 -0.74 16.03 5.15
N LEU A 229 -2.08 15.92 5.18
CA LEU A 229 -2.94 16.14 4.02
C LEU A 229 -3.64 17.51 4.02
N ARG A 230 -3.28 18.42 4.94
CA ARG A 230 -3.89 19.76 5.01
C ARG A 230 -3.81 20.51 3.68
N ASP A 231 -2.71 20.35 2.95
CA ASP A 231 -2.44 21.07 1.70
C ASP A 231 -3.21 20.50 0.49
N LEU A 232 -3.85 19.34 0.62
CA LEU A 232 -4.70 18.73 -0.42
C LEU A 232 -6.19 19.02 -0.22
N LEU A 233 -6.61 19.46 0.97
CA LEU A 233 -7.99 19.86 1.22
C LEU A 233 -8.50 21.08 0.44
N PRO A 234 -7.66 22.10 0.08
CA PRO A 234 -8.12 23.24 -0.73
C PRO A 234 -8.62 22.86 -2.13
N GLU A 235 -8.17 21.73 -2.68
CA GLU A 235 -8.61 21.25 -4.01
C GLU A 235 -10.00 20.58 -4.00
N LEU A 236 -10.63 20.43 -2.82
CA LEU A 236 -11.96 19.85 -2.64
C LEU A 236 -13.06 20.86 -2.30
N ALA A 237 -12.73 22.16 -2.16
CA ALA A 237 -13.61 23.22 -1.69
C ALA A 237 -14.05 24.16 -2.82
#